data_AF-A0A848YGV7-F1
#
_entry.id   AF-A0A848YGV7-F1
#
_cell.length_a   1.000
_cell.length_b   1.000
_cell.length_c   1.000
_cell.angle_alpha   90.00
_cell.angle_beta   90.00
_cell.angle_gamma   90.00
#
_symmetry.space_group_name_H-M   'P 1'
#
loop_
_entity.id
_entity.type
_entity.pdbx_description
1 polymer ?
#
loop_
_entity_poly.entity_id
_entity_poly.type
_entity_poly.pdbx_seq_one_letter_code
_entity_poly.pdbx_strand_id
1 'polypeptide(L)'
;MDQRRSSREPFCEQALCRNARASGFIRDRERREPEVPRRRRRPGLQRTRRADREVRLRLLGAIIAGGQATRFGSDKAYARYKGRRLIDHVGAALAAQCSGLVVCGRAEEGFDCIADLPEDGLGPLGGLNAALHFARSNGFDGVLSSGCDIPNLPDNLALALAGEGAAIVQNQPVVGLWPVSLAPRLDIFIRDGGRALYGFAESVNARQITVDPPLMNVNRPSDLEG
;
A
#
# COMPACT_ATOMS: atom_id res chain seq x y z
N MET A 1 -26.52 37.95 -34.51
CA MET A 1 -25.87 39.17 -35.05
C MET A 1 -24.50 39.26 -34.43
N ASP A 2 -23.48 38.69 -35.09
CA ASP A 2 -22.09 38.97 -34.77
C ASP A 2 -21.26 38.83 -36.06
N GLN A 3 -20.29 39.72 -36.26
CA GLN A 3 -19.34 39.76 -37.37
C GLN A 3 -18.16 40.69 -37.05
N ARG A 4 -16.95 40.12 -36.99
CA ARG A 4 -15.71 40.61 -37.64
C ARG A 4 -14.64 39.50 -37.56
N ARG A 5 -14.17 38.96 -38.68
CA ARG A 5 -13.04 39.44 -39.52
C ARG A 5 -11.69 39.29 -38.77
N SER A 6 -10.72 38.49 -39.22
CA SER A 6 -9.89 38.59 -40.46
C SER A 6 -8.43 38.80 -40.02
N SER A 7 -7.35 38.29 -40.64
CA SER A 7 -7.10 37.29 -41.71
C SER A 7 -5.58 37.06 -41.86
N ARG A 8 -5.17 36.18 -42.80
CA ARG A 8 -3.83 36.04 -43.46
C ARG A 8 -2.79 35.10 -42.82
N GLU A 9 -2.41 34.11 -43.63
CA GLU A 9 -1.12 33.39 -43.69
C GLU A 9 -0.15 34.17 -44.64
N PRO A 10 0.97 33.63 -45.18
CA PRO A 10 1.80 32.45 -44.86
C PRO A 10 3.33 32.77 -44.83
N PHE A 11 4.19 31.75 -44.96
CA PHE A 11 5.66 31.81 -45.19
C PHE A 11 6.53 32.33 -44.03
N CYS A 12 7.79 31.92 -43.82
CA CYS A 12 8.59 30.82 -44.42
C CYS A 12 9.40 30.11 -43.28
N GLU A 13 10.58 29.45 -43.38
CA GLU A 13 11.61 29.27 -44.43
C GLU A 13 12.35 27.91 -44.24
N GLN A 14 13.52 27.71 -44.86
CA GLN A 14 14.37 26.52 -44.71
C GLN A 14 15.83 26.93 -44.47
N ALA A 15 16.60 26.14 -43.71
CA ALA A 15 18.04 26.31 -43.57
C ALA A 15 18.79 24.96 -43.58
N LEU A 16 19.17 24.50 -44.78
CA LEU A 16 20.08 23.37 -45.00
C LEU A 16 21.50 23.89 -45.26
N CYS A 17 22.49 23.47 -44.46
CA CYS A 17 23.91 23.66 -44.78
C CYS A 17 24.67 22.34 -44.79
N ARG A 18 24.98 21.86 -46.00
CA ARG A 18 26.21 21.09 -46.29
C ARG A 18 27.38 22.12 -46.35
N ASN A 19 28.67 21.81 -46.50
CA ASN A 19 29.37 20.65 -47.08
C ASN A 19 30.89 20.81 -46.78
N ALA A 20 31.68 19.74 -46.66
CA ALA A 20 33.15 19.80 -46.85
C ALA A 20 33.74 18.39 -47.12
N ARG A 21 34.82 18.31 -47.92
CA ARG A 21 35.58 17.07 -48.22
C ARG A 21 37.07 17.36 -48.42
N ALA A 22 37.94 16.59 -47.75
CA ALA A 22 39.27 16.14 -48.21
C ALA A 22 39.72 15.02 -47.23
N SER A 23 40.20 13.83 -47.59
CA SER A 23 41.12 13.39 -48.67
C SER A 23 42.59 13.70 -48.38
N GLY A 24 43.31 12.72 -47.80
CA GLY A 24 44.75 12.77 -47.57
C GLY A 24 45.31 11.41 -47.12
N PHE A 25 46.13 10.78 -47.95
CA PHE A 25 46.91 9.57 -47.63
C PHE A 25 48.26 9.96 -47.01
N ILE A 26 48.85 9.14 -46.13
CA ILE A 26 50.26 8.67 -46.18
C ILE A 26 50.63 7.76 -44.98
N ARG A 27 51.09 6.55 -45.35
CA ARG A 27 52.00 5.56 -44.72
C ARG A 27 52.37 5.60 -43.22
N ASP A 28 52.24 4.41 -42.63
CA ASP A 28 53.19 3.68 -41.77
C ASP A 28 53.97 4.39 -40.65
N ARG A 29 53.73 3.93 -39.41
CA ARG A 29 54.83 3.51 -38.51
C ARG A 29 54.36 2.54 -37.43
N GLU A 30 55.15 1.48 -37.23
CA GLU A 30 54.88 0.41 -36.26
C GLU A 30 54.91 0.93 -34.82
N ARG A 31 53.90 0.58 -34.00
CA ARG A 31 54.04 0.54 -32.54
C ARG A 31 53.32 -0.68 -31.96
N ARG A 32 54.16 -1.59 -31.45
CA ARG A 32 53.88 -2.90 -30.84
C ARG A 32 52.68 -2.89 -29.89
N GLU A 33 51.84 -3.92 -29.98
CA GLU A 33 50.86 -4.26 -28.95
C GLU A 33 51.55 -4.75 -27.66
N PRO A 34 51.05 -4.40 -26.46
CA PRO A 34 51.41 -5.08 -25.22
C PRO A 34 50.51 -6.30 -24.99
N GLU A 35 51.09 -7.50 -24.87
CA GLU A 35 50.33 -8.72 -24.57
C GLU A 35 49.59 -8.62 -23.22
N VAL A 36 48.26 -8.69 -23.25
CA VAL A 36 47.44 -8.77 -22.03
C VAL A 36 47.43 -10.22 -21.54
N PRO A 37 47.87 -10.52 -20.30
CA PRO A 37 47.90 -11.89 -19.79
C PRO A 37 46.53 -12.57 -19.82
N ARG A 38 46.47 -13.79 -20.37
CA ARG A 38 45.25 -14.60 -20.51
C ARG A 38 44.65 -14.93 -19.14
N ARG A 39 43.78 -14.06 -18.62
CA ARG A 39 43.00 -14.32 -17.40
C ARG A 39 42.19 -15.61 -17.59
N ARG A 40 42.47 -16.62 -16.75
CA ARG A 40 41.73 -17.89 -16.75
C ARG A 40 40.24 -17.61 -16.67
N ARG A 41 39.44 -18.21 -17.56
CA ARG A 41 37.97 -18.16 -17.51
C ARG A 41 37.52 -18.73 -16.16
N ARG A 42 37.10 -17.87 -15.23
CA ARG A 42 36.26 -18.32 -14.11
C ARG A 42 34.93 -18.79 -14.73
N PRO A 43 34.40 -19.97 -14.36
CA PRO A 43 33.08 -20.40 -14.81
C PRO A 43 32.06 -19.29 -14.53
N GLY A 44 31.15 -19.06 -15.47
CA GLY A 44 30.16 -18.01 -15.33
C GLY A 44 29.21 -18.33 -14.19
N LEU A 45 29.38 -17.67 -13.04
CA LEU A 45 28.34 -17.59 -12.03
C LEU A 45 27.17 -16.83 -12.66
N GLN A 46 26.22 -17.58 -13.19
CA GLN A 46 24.96 -17.04 -13.68
C GLN A 46 24.20 -16.48 -12.47
N ARG A 47 24.45 -15.21 -12.14
CA ARG A 47 23.65 -14.45 -11.16
C ARG A 47 22.19 -14.60 -11.60
N THR A 48 21.45 -15.40 -10.86
CA THR A 48 20.07 -15.71 -11.17
C THR A 48 19.26 -14.43 -11.02
N ARG A 49 18.69 -13.92 -12.11
CA ARG A 49 17.82 -12.72 -12.11
C ARG A 49 16.53 -12.86 -11.26
N ARG A 50 16.40 -13.97 -10.53
CA ARG A 50 15.39 -14.24 -9.49
C ARG A 50 15.87 -13.91 -8.06
N ALA A 51 17.17 -13.88 -7.78
CA ALA A 51 17.70 -13.74 -6.42
C ALA A 51 17.78 -12.28 -5.93
N ASP A 52 18.12 -11.35 -6.83
CA ASP A 52 18.21 -9.91 -6.51
C ASP A 52 16.82 -9.19 -6.55
N ARG A 53 15.70 -9.93 -6.67
CA ARG A 53 14.35 -9.35 -6.48
C ARG A 53 14.01 -9.40 -5.00
N GLU A 54 14.50 -8.40 -4.26
CA GLU A 54 14.06 -8.08 -2.90
C GLU A 54 12.53 -8.13 -2.84
N VAL A 55 11.97 -9.09 -2.08
CA VAL A 55 10.53 -9.39 -2.08
C VAL A 55 9.82 -8.39 -1.17
N ARG A 56 9.74 -7.15 -1.64
CA ARG A 56 8.97 -6.08 -1.01
C ARG A 56 7.48 -6.41 -1.17
N LEU A 57 6.92 -6.99 -0.11
CA LEU A 57 5.52 -7.43 -0.03
C LEU A 57 4.58 -6.29 -0.45
N ARG A 58 3.68 -6.57 -1.39
CA ARG A 58 2.62 -5.64 -1.78
C ARG A 58 1.51 -5.73 -0.74
N LEU A 59 1.48 -4.82 0.21
CA LEU A 59 0.42 -4.73 1.21
C LEU A 59 -0.74 -3.88 0.72
N LEU A 60 -1.97 -4.30 1.04
CA LEU A 60 -3.17 -3.48 0.94
C LEU A 60 -3.43 -2.83 2.32
N GLY A 61 -3.53 -1.50 2.38
CA GLY A 61 -4.04 -0.82 3.57
C GLY A 61 -5.57 -0.99 3.65
N ALA A 62 -6.10 -1.37 4.81
CA ALA A 62 -7.53 -1.52 5.02
C ALA A 62 -7.99 -0.76 6.26
N ILE A 63 -8.78 0.29 6.05
CA ILE A 63 -9.47 0.99 7.15
C ILE A 63 -10.77 0.24 7.42
N ILE A 64 -10.82 -0.44 8.56
CA ILE A 64 -11.99 -1.19 9.02
C ILE A 64 -12.93 -0.22 9.72
N ALA A 65 -13.96 0.22 8.99
CA ALA A 65 -14.95 1.20 9.44
C ALA A 65 -16.38 0.63 9.49
N GLY A 66 -16.56 -0.65 9.17
CA GLY A 66 -17.79 -1.41 9.39
C GLY A 66 -18.13 -1.52 10.87
N GLY A 67 -19.17 -0.81 11.29
CA GLY A 67 -19.67 -0.82 12.66
C GLY A 67 -20.62 0.34 12.94
N GLN A 68 -21.81 0.04 13.49
CA GLN A 68 -22.80 1.05 13.86
C GLN A 68 -22.30 1.91 15.02
N ALA A 69 -21.70 3.07 14.71
CA ALA A 69 -21.17 4.05 15.67
C ALA A 69 -22.26 4.84 16.44
N THR A 70 -23.44 4.25 16.65
CA THR A 70 -24.65 4.86 17.25
C THR A 70 -24.44 5.39 18.67
N ARG A 71 -23.37 5.00 19.35
CA ARG A 71 -22.99 5.48 20.70
C ARG A 71 -22.25 6.82 20.71
N PHE A 72 -21.86 7.38 19.56
CA PHE A 72 -21.06 8.61 19.48
C PHE A 72 -21.89 9.86 19.15
N GLY A 73 -23.18 9.71 18.81
CA GLY A 73 -24.11 10.82 18.51
C GLY A 73 -23.92 11.47 17.13
N SER A 74 -22.68 11.49 16.64
CA SER A 74 -22.30 11.76 15.24
C SER A 74 -21.38 10.65 14.73
N ASP A 75 -21.11 10.64 13.42
CA ASP A 75 -20.21 9.66 12.82
C ASP A 75 -18.74 9.94 13.19
N LYS A 76 -18.13 9.01 13.96
CA LYS A 76 -16.73 9.04 14.39
C LYS A 76 -15.76 9.40 13.26
N ALA A 77 -16.00 8.92 12.03
CA ALA A 77 -15.07 9.12 10.91
C ALA A 77 -14.80 10.60 10.63
N TYR A 78 -15.79 11.48 10.85
CA TYR A 78 -15.70 12.93 10.63
C TYR A 78 -15.17 13.72 11.83
N ALA A 79 -14.97 13.08 12.99
CA ALA A 79 -14.35 13.74 14.14
C ALA A 79 -12.93 14.22 13.77
N ARG A 80 -12.54 15.40 14.25
CA ARG A 80 -11.28 16.04 13.84
C ARG A 80 -10.21 15.98 14.92
N TYR A 81 -9.11 15.32 14.60
CA TYR A 81 -7.86 15.42 15.37
C TYR A 81 -6.91 16.37 14.66
N LYS A 82 -6.31 17.33 15.37
CA LYS A 82 -5.36 18.33 14.81
C LYS A 82 -5.81 18.94 13.47
N GLY A 83 -7.12 19.21 13.36
CA GLY A 83 -7.78 19.85 12.20
C GLY A 83 -8.21 18.94 11.04
N ARG A 84 -7.78 17.67 10.96
CA ARG A 84 -8.15 16.71 9.88
C ARG A 84 -9.06 15.60 10.42
N ARG A 85 -9.83 14.90 9.55
CA ARG A 85 -10.67 13.78 10.00
C ARG A 85 -9.80 12.65 10.57
N LEU A 86 -10.31 11.88 11.53
CA LEU A 86 -9.60 10.70 12.05
C LEU A 86 -9.22 9.72 10.92
N ILE A 87 -10.16 9.46 10.00
CA ILE A 87 -9.96 8.57 8.85
C ILE A 87 -8.89 9.09 7.86
N ASP A 88 -8.69 10.41 7.75
CA ASP A 88 -7.65 11.00 6.90
C ASP A 88 -6.24 10.72 7.46
N HIS A 89 -6.08 10.73 8.79
CA HIS A 89 -4.79 10.41 9.44
C HIS A 89 -4.44 8.93 9.27
N VAL A 90 -5.40 8.04 9.55
CA VAL A 90 -5.24 6.58 9.36
C VAL A 90 -4.93 6.27 7.90
N GLY A 91 -5.66 6.89 6.96
CA GLY A 91 -5.44 6.73 5.53
C GLY A 91 -4.05 7.17 5.08
N ALA A 92 -3.57 8.33 5.54
CA ALA A 92 -2.22 8.81 5.24
C ALA A 92 -1.14 7.85 5.76
N ALA A 93 -1.25 7.39 7.01
CA ALA A 93 -0.30 6.48 7.62
C ALA A 93 -0.27 5.11 6.93
N LEU A 94 -1.43 4.56 6.53
CA LEU A 94 -1.48 3.31 5.76
C LEU A 94 -0.95 3.49 4.32
N ALA A 95 -1.28 4.59 3.65
CA ALA A 95 -0.82 4.88 2.28
C ALA A 95 0.71 5.05 2.18
N ALA A 96 1.38 5.53 3.24
CA ALA A 96 2.84 5.65 3.28
C ALA A 96 3.58 4.29 3.22
N GLN A 97 2.91 3.20 3.63
CA GLN A 97 3.51 1.86 3.80
C GLN A 97 2.85 0.75 2.96
N CYS A 98 1.74 1.04 2.27
CA CYS A 98 1.00 0.08 1.43
C CYS A 98 1.08 0.40 -0.06
N SER A 99 0.76 -0.57 -0.92
CA SER A 99 0.70 -0.43 -2.39
C SER A 99 -0.72 -0.12 -2.92
N GLY A 100 -1.66 0.15 -2.02
CA GLY A 100 -3.07 0.44 -2.25
C GLY A 100 -3.79 0.62 -0.91
N LEU A 101 -4.98 1.23 -0.90
CA LEU A 101 -5.73 1.55 0.31
C LEU A 101 -7.25 1.42 0.04
N VAL A 102 -7.98 0.81 0.96
CA VAL A 102 -9.46 0.72 0.91
C VAL A 102 -10.10 1.02 2.27
N VAL A 103 -11.33 1.53 2.25
CA VAL A 103 -12.24 1.58 3.42
C VAL A 103 -13.23 0.42 3.32
N CYS A 104 -13.46 -0.28 4.45
CA CYS A 104 -14.28 -1.49 4.51
C CYS A 104 -15.53 -1.28 5.38
N GLY A 105 -16.68 -1.76 4.91
CA GLY A 105 -17.95 -1.78 5.66
C GLY A 105 -18.75 -0.46 5.62
N ARG A 106 -18.36 0.49 4.77
CA ARG A 106 -19.09 1.74 4.49
C ARG A 106 -18.61 2.36 3.17
N ALA A 107 -19.37 3.33 2.65
CA ALA A 107 -18.82 4.33 1.75
C ALA A 107 -18.11 5.44 2.56
N GLU A 108 -17.08 6.06 1.99
CA GLU A 108 -16.38 7.22 2.55
C GLU A 108 -15.86 8.13 1.43
N GLU A 109 -16.03 9.45 1.58
CA GLU A 109 -15.56 10.40 0.57
C GLU A 109 -14.03 10.51 0.56
N GLY A 110 -13.43 10.25 -0.61
CA GLY A 110 -11.99 10.30 -0.85
C GLY A 110 -11.27 8.95 -0.88
N PHE A 111 -11.97 7.83 -0.73
CA PHE A 111 -11.38 6.49 -0.65
C PHE A 111 -12.09 5.47 -1.57
N ASP A 112 -11.33 4.50 -2.08
CA ASP A 112 -11.91 3.27 -2.63
C ASP A 112 -12.58 2.49 -1.50
N CYS A 113 -13.84 2.08 -1.71
CA CYS A 113 -14.68 1.50 -0.66
C CYS A 113 -15.18 0.09 -1.04
N ILE A 114 -15.21 -0.82 -0.07
CA ILE A 114 -15.74 -2.19 -0.22
C ILE A 114 -16.73 -2.52 0.89
N ALA A 115 -17.80 -3.25 0.54
CA ALA A 115 -18.77 -3.80 1.49
C ALA A 115 -18.14 -4.90 2.37
N ASP A 116 -18.77 -5.25 3.50
CA ASP A 116 -18.32 -6.38 4.32
C ASP A 116 -18.59 -7.72 3.61
N LEU A 117 -17.85 -8.79 3.96
CA LEU A 117 -18.10 -10.15 3.47
C LEU A 117 -18.21 -11.19 4.60
N PRO A 118 -19.11 -12.18 4.52
CA PRO A 118 -20.06 -12.45 3.42
C PRO A 118 -21.30 -11.54 3.36
N GLU A 119 -21.60 -10.77 4.41
CA GLU A 119 -22.77 -9.87 4.49
C GLU A 119 -22.46 -8.59 5.27
N ASP A 120 -23.23 -7.52 5.01
CA ASP A 120 -23.07 -6.20 5.63
C ASP A 120 -23.34 -6.23 7.14
N GLY A 121 -22.51 -5.51 7.92
CA GLY A 121 -22.75 -5.29 9.34
C GLY A 121 -22.21 -6.38 10.27
N LEU A 122 -21.48 -7.36 9.74
CA LEU A 122 -20.63 -8.28 10.53
C LEU A 122 -19.49 -7.54 11.27
N GLY A 123 -19.29 -6.26 10.98
CA GLY A 123 -18.36 -5.40 11.69
C GLY A 123 -16.90 -5.74 11.38
N PRO A 124 -15.98 -5.64 12.35
CA PRO A 124 -14.54 -5.75 12.05
C PRO A 124 -14.08 -7.07 11.41
N LEU A 125 -14.82 -8.18 11.57
CA LEU A 125 -14.55 -9.41 10.83
C LEU A 125 -14.98 -9.33 9.37
N GLY A 126 -16.16 -8.75 9.09
CA GLY A 126 -16.70 -8.61 7.75
C GLY A 126 -15.80 -7.74 6.87
N GLY A 127 -15.34 -6.62 7.43
CA GLY A 127 -14.42 -5.72 6.74
C GLY A 127 -13.03 -6.33 6.51
N LEU A 128 -12.49 -7.10 7.47
CA LEU A 128 -11.24 -7.82 7.27
C LEU A 128 -11.38 -8.91 6.19
N ASN A 129 -12.51 -9.62 6.14
CA ASN A 129 -12.74 -10.65 5.14
C ASN A 129 -12.86 -10.06 3.73
N ALA A 130 -13.59 -8.96 3.60
CA ALA A 130 -13.64 -8.16 2.37
C ALA A 130 -12.24 -7.71 1.93
N ALA A 131 -11.46 -7.13 2.84
CA ALA A 131 -10.10 -6.70 2.55
C ALA A 131 -9.18 -7.86 2.12
N LEU A 132 -9.25 -9.03 2.78
CA LEU A 132 -8.44 -10.20 2.45
C LEU A 132 -8.79 -10.78 1.07
N HIS A 133 -10.08 -10.88 0.72
CA HIS A 133 -10.49 -11.34 -0.62
C HIS A 133 -10.18 -10.32 -1.72
N PHE A 134 -10.35 -9.03 -1.46
CA PHE A 134 -9.96 -7.96 -2.39
C PHE A 134 -8.44 -7.95 -2.62
N ALA A 135 -7.65 -8.03 -1.54
CA ALA A 135 -6.19 -8.12 -1.59
C ALA A 135 -5.73 -9.32 -2.42
N ARG A 136 -6.28 -10.51 -2.13
CA ARG A 136 -6.00 -11.76 -2.85
C ARG A 136 -6.31 -11.64 -4.34
N SER A 137 -7.48 -11.09 -4.68
CA SER A 137 -7.95 -10.97 -6.08
C SER A 137 -7.12 -9.97 -6.90
N ASN A 138 -6.59 -8.93 -6.26
CA ASN A 138 -5.71 -7.94 -6.89
C ASN A 138 -4.20 -8.27 -6.75
N GLY A 139 -3.87 -9.47 -6.26
CA GLY A 139 -2.52 -10.00 -6.17
C GLY A 139 -1.62 -9.31 -5.13
N PHE A 140 -2.19 -8.73 -4.08
CA PHE A 140 -1.45 -8.29 -2.90
C PHE A 140 -1.01 -9.51 -2.07
N ASP A 141 0.07 -9.38 -1.30
CA ASP A 141 0.63 -10.46 -0.47
C ASP A 141 -0.02 -10.50 0.93
N GLY A 142 -0.52 -9.35 1.42
CA GLY A 142 -1.21 -9.24 2.70
C GLY A 142 -2.02 -7.95 2.85
N VAL A 143 -2.82 -7.91 3.91
CA VAL A 143 -3.59 -6.73 4.35
C VAL A 143 -2.95 -6.16 5.62
N LEU A 144 -2.72 -4.84 5.65
CA LEU A 144 -2.41 -4.07 6.84
C LEU A 144 -3.67 -3.34 7.28
N SER A 145 -4.34 -3.83 8.32
CA SER A 145 -5.60 -3.28 8.81
C SER A 145 -5.40 -2.24 9.90
N SER A 146 -6.34 -1.30 10.03
CA SER A 146 -6.49 -0.41 11.18
C SER A 146 -7.96 -0.02 11.39
N GLY A 147 -8.32 0.41 12.59
CA GLY A 147 -9.58 1.12 12.84
C GLY A 147 -9.50 2.56 12.34
N CYS A 148 -10.66 3.19 12.07
CA CYS A 148 -10.71 4.59 11.60
C CYS A 148 -10.44 5.64 12.70
N ASP A 149 -10.38 5.24 13.96
CA ASP A 149 -10.32 6.07 15.17
C ASP A 149 -8.97 6.03 15.91
N ILE A 150 -7.91 5.67 15.18
CA ILE A 150 -6.52 5.46 15.67
C ILE A 150 -5.57 6.45 14.97
N PRO A 151 -5.59 7.75 15.31
CA PRO A 151 -4.93 8.80 14.52
C PRO A 151 -3.41 8.87 14.69
N ASN A 152 -2.82 8.11 15.62
CA ASN A 152 -1.37 8.04 15.84
C ASN A 152 -0.73 6.74 15.30
N LEU A 153 -1.31 6.17 14.23
CA LEU A 153 -0.83 4.93 13.62
C LEU A 153 0.62 5.09 13.10
N PRO A 154 1.57 4.21 13.50
CA PRO A 154 2.97 4.36 13.11
C PRO A 154 3.27 4.16 11.62
N ASP A 155 4.11 5.03 11.04
CA ASP A 155 4.60 4.93 9.65
C ASP A 155 5.43 3.65 9.39
N ASN A 156 5.91 2.99 10.45
CA ASN A 156 6.68 1.75 10.41
C ASN A 156 5.87 0.50 10.84
N LEU A 157 4.54 0.60 11.00
CA LEU A 157 3.68 -0.49 11.49
C LEU A 157 3.85 -1.79 10.69
N ALA A 158 3.92 -1.71 9.36
CA ALA A 158 4.16 -2.85 8.48
C ALA A 158 5.47 -3.59 8.79
N LEU A 159 6.51 -2.87 9.20
CA LEU A 159 7.80 -3.43 9.62
C LEU A 159 7.73 -4.01 11.04
N ALA A 160 7.03 -3.33 11.96
CA ALA A 160 6.84 -3.82 13.33
C ALA A 160 6.02 -5.12 13.39
N LEU A 161 5.04 -5.27 12.49
CA LEU A 161 4.20 -6.47 12.39
C LEU A 161 4.77 -7.56 11.46
N ALA A 162 5.85 -7.27 10.73
CA ALA A 162 6.48 -8.21 9.80
C ALA A 162 6.94 -9.52 10.47
N GLY A 163 7.08 -10.57 9.67
CA GLY A 163 7.44 -11.92 10.12
C GLY A 163 6.53 -12.99 9.51
N GLU A 164 6.61 -14.22 10.03
CA GLU A 164 5.75 -15.32 9.59
C GLU A 164 4.33 -15.21 10.18
N GLY A 165 3.33 -15.73 9.45
CA GLY A 165 1.93 -15.73 9.87
C GLY A 165 1.30 -14.33 9.96
N ALA A 166 0.16 -14.24 10.63
CA ALA A 166 -0.45 -12.96 10.98
C ALA A 166 0.19 -12.34 12.23
N ALA A 167 0.01 -11.04 12.38
CA ALA A 167 0.32 -10.32 13.62
C ALA A 167 -0.75 -9.26 13.93
N ILE A 168 -0.99 -8.99 15.21
CA ILE A 168 -1.87 -7.93 15.69
C ILE A 168 -1.17 -7.08 16.75
N VAL A 169 -1.60 -5.83 16.89
CA VAL A 169 -1.18 -5.00 18.02
C VAL A 169 -1.88 -5.45 19.30
N GLN A 170 -1.14 -5.61 20.38
CA GLN A 170 -1.69 -6.04 21.67
C GLN A 170 -2.77 -5.05 22.15
N ASN A 171 -3.87 -5.60 22.67
CA ASN A 171 -5.10 -4.90 23.05
C ASN A 171 -5.88 -4.21 21.90
N GLN A 172 -5.42 -4.25 20.64
CA GLN A 172 -6.06 -3.59 19.50
C GLN A 172 -6.03 -4.49 18.23
N PRO A 173 -6.84 -5.57 18.18
CA PRO A 173 -6.78 -6.59 17.13
C PRO A 173 -7.26 -6.11 15.75
N VAL A 174 -7.84 -4.92 15.66
CA VAL A 174 -8.18 -4.25 14.38
C VAL A 174 -6.92 -3.71 13.69
N VAL A 175 -5.85 -3.46 14.44
CA VAL A 175 -4.54 -3.08 13.90
C VAL A 175 -3.70 -4.35 13.74
N GLY A 176 -3.45 -4.75 12.51
CA GLY A 176 -2.86 -6.06 12.23
C GLY A 176 -2.33 -6.23 10.81
N LEU A 177 -1.47 -7.23 10.62
CA LEU A 177 -0.92 -7.65 9.34
C LEU A 177 -1.36 -9.09 9.06
N TRP A 178 -2.04 -9.30 7.94
CA TRP A 178 -2.75 -10.53 7.62
C TRP A 178 -2.38 -11.04 6.22
N PRO A 179 -1.69 -12.19 6.08
CA PRO A 179 -1.40 -12.78 4.77
C PRO A 179 -2.67 -13.15 4.00
N VAL A 180 -2.72 -12.91 2.69
CA VAL A 180 -3.93 -13.19 1.87
C VAL A 180 -4.34 -14.66 1.81
N SER A 181 -3.43 -15.57 2.18
CA SER A 181 -3.70 -17.00 2.35
C SER A 181 -4.69 -17.30 3.50
N LEU A 182 -4.97 -16.33 4.37
CA LEU A 182 -5.94 -16.47 5.46
C LEU A 182 -7.41 -16.26 5.05
N ALA A 183 -7.71 -15.69 3.87
CA ALA A 183 -9.09 -15.41 3.47
C ALA A 183 -10.02 -16.64 3.59
N PRO A 184 -9.65 -17.84 3.06
CA PRO A 184 -10.49 -19.04 3.20
C PRO A 184 -10.62 -19.55 4.64
N ARG A 185 -9.68 -19.19 5.54
CA ARG A 185 -9.75 -19.54 6.96
C ARG A 185 -10.69 -18.59 7.70
N LEU A 186 -10.78 -17.33 7.27
CA LEU A 186 -11.72 -16.35 7.81
C LEU A 186 -13.16 -16.65 7.35
N ASP A 187 -13.37 -17.06 6.09
CA ASP A 187 -14.66 -17.57 5.61
C ASP A 187 -15.18 -18.72 6.48
N ILE A 188 -14.32 -19.70 6.77
CA ILE A 188 -14.62 -20.84 7.65
C ILE A 188 -14.91 -20.34 9.07
N PHE A 189 -14.07 -19.48 9.64
CA PHE A 189 -14.23 -18.96 11.00
C PHE A 189 -15.56 -18.21 11.19
N ILE A 190 -15.96 -17.35 10.24
CA ILE A 190 -17.23 -16.62 10.28
C ILE A 190 -18.41 -17.60 10.15
N ARG A 191 -18.37 -18.49 9.16
CA ARG A 191 -19.42 -19.51 8.92
C ARG A 191 -19.64 -20.42 10.14
N ASP A 192 -18.56 -20.78 10.82
CA ASP A 192 -18.58 -21.67 11.99
C ASP A 192 -18.91 -20.91 13.31
N GLY A 193 -19.33 -19.64 13.21
CA GLY A 193 -19.90 -18.84 14.31
C GLY A 193 -18.96 -17.84 14.98
N GLY A 194 -17.76 -17.64 14.44
CA GLY A 194 -16.77 -16.69 14.94
C GLY A 194 -17.19 -15.23 14.80
N ARG A 195 -17.09 -14.45 15.90
CA ARG A 195 -17.67 -13.09 16.01
C ARG A 195 -16.73 -11.98 16.49
N ALA A 196 -15.45 -12.26 16.72
CA ALA A 196 -14.45 -11.25 17.07
C ALA A 196 -13.11 -11.48 16.37
N LEU A 197 -12.43 -10.39 16.00
CA LEU A 197 -11.06 -10.42 15.46
C LEU A 197 -10.06 -11.10 16.41
N TYR A 198 -10.28 -11.01 17.73
CA TYR A 198 -9.45 -11.71 18.71
C TYR A 198 -9.50 -13.24 18.55
N GLY A 199 -10.72 -13.81 18.50
CA GLY A 199 -10.87 -15.25 18.30
C GLY A 199 -10.33 -15.72 16.94
N PHE A 200 -10.42 -14.88 15.90
CA PHE A 200 -9.78 -15.19 14.62
C PHE A 200 -8.26 -15.20 14.73
N ALA A 201 -7.67 -14.14 15.31
CA ALA A 201 -6.24 -14.03 15.58
C ALA A 201 -5.70 -15.23 16.37
N GLU A 202 -6.40 -15.65 17.42
CA GLU A 202 -6.10 -16.86 18.20
C GLU A 202 -6.15 -18.12 17.34
N SER A 203 -7.23 -18.33 16.57
CA SER A 203 -7.40 -19.51 15.70
C SER A 203 -6.32 -19.67 14.61
N VAL A 204 -5.67 -18.58 14.20
CA VAL A 204 -4.56 -18.59 13.22
C VAL A 204 -3.18 -18.48 13.88
N ASN A 205 -3.10 -18.45 15.22
CA ASN A 205 -1.89 -18.24 16.01
C ASN A 205 -1.14 -16.93 15.63
N ALA A 206 -1.90 -15.84 15.48
CA ALA A 206 -1.33 -14.53 15.17
C ALA A 206 -0.41 -14.03 16.30
N ARG A 207 0.75 -13.49 15.92
CA ARG A 207 1.71 -12.88 16.86
C ARG A 207 1.11 -11.62 17.48
N GLN A 208 1.20 -11.46 18.80
CA GLN A 208 0.84 -10.21 19.47
C GLN A 208 2.08 -9.34 19.62
N ILE A 209 1.99 -8.09 19.15
CA ILE A 209 3.11 -7.14 19.09
C ILE A 209 2.75 -5.89 19.90
N THR A 210 3.67 -5.44 20.76
CA THR A 210 3.58 -4.15 21.43
C THR A 210 4.20 -3.07 20.55
N VAL A 211 3.57 -1.89 20.49
CA VAL A 211 4.08 -0.72 19.78
C VAL A 211 4.27 0.45 20.74
N ASP A 212 5.27 1.28 20.46
CA ASP A 212 5.63 2.45 21.24
C ASP A 212 5.74 3.67 20.29
N PRO A 213 5.04 4.79 20.54
CA PRO A 213 4.08 5.01 21.62
C PRO A 213 2.82 4.12 21.50
N PRO A 214 2.10 3.85 22.60
CA PRO A 214 0.83 3.14 22.57
C PRO A 214 -0.20 3.82 21.65
N LEU A 215 -1.03 3.00 20.99
CA LEU A 215 -2.04 3.49 20.05
C LEU A 215 -3.23 4.14 20.79
N MET A 216 -3.57 5.35 20.37
CA MET A 216 -4.78 6.07 20.79
C MET A 216 -6.01 5.37 20.20
N ASN A 217 -7.12 5.39 20.93
CA ASN A 217 -8.40 4.86 20.47
C ASN A 217 -9.51 5.84 20.85
N VAL A 218 -9.85 6.75 19.93
CA VAL A 218 -10.75 7.88 20.19
C VAL A 218 -12.18 7.38 20.32
N ASN A 219 -12.69 7.30 21.55
CA ASN A 219 -14.03 6.80 21.85
C ASN A 219 -15.02 7.87 22.28
N ARG A 220 -14.53 9.07 22.62
CA ARG A 220 -15.33 10.26 22.93
C ARG A 220 -14.64 11.51 22.37
N PRO A 221 -15.36 12.62 22.14
CA PRO A 221 -14.75 13.90 21.74
C PRO A 221 -13.71 14.42 22.74
N SER A 222 -13.84 14.10 24.03
CA SER A 222 -12.85 14.38 25.09
C SER A 222 -11.46 13.82 24.79
N ASP A 223 -11.38 12.73 24.03
CA ASP A 223 -10.14 12.01 23.78
C ASP A 223 -9.30 12.67 22.67
N LEU A 224 -9.79 13.81 22.13
CA LEU A 224 -9.14 14.65 21.12
C LEU A 224 -8.46 15.89 21.72
N GLU A 225 -8.65 16.16 23.02
CA GLU A 225 -8.09 17.33 23.72
C GLU A 225 -6.65 17.05 24.19
N GLY A 226 -5.71 16.99 23.22
CA GLY A 226 -4.27 16.72 23.44
C GLY A 226 -3.32 17.08 22.29
#